data_AF-A0A6H1UBB9-F1
#
_entry.id   AF-A0A6H1UBB9-F1
#
_cell.length_a   1.000
_cell.length_b   1.000
_cell.length_c   1.000
_cell.angle_alpha   90.00
_cell.angle_beta   90.00
_cell.angle_gamma   90.00
#
_symmetry.space_group_name_H-M   'P 1'
#
loop_
_entity.id
_entity.type
_entity.pdbx_description
1 polymer ?
#
loop_
_entity_poly.entity_id
_entity_poly.type
_entity_poly.pdbx_seq_one_letter_code
_entity_poly.pdbx_strand_id
1 'polypeptide(L)'
;MKNTSQDGFHSSPAAQDDSTDSLPNGLLATMMLCLLAAVDKQHLEQFGDSNMELAFDLGIAVQVAEEETIPLPDIMVEVFELYNRKLALTLPSKQLAKQVAESYYHAQFAKQHLH
;
A
#
# COMPACT_ATOMS: atom_id res chain seq x y z
N MET A 1 -48.91 26.08 -34.27
CA MET A 1 -47.80 25.16 -34.58
C MET A 1 -46.94 25.05 -33.33
N LYS A 2 -46.85 23.83 -32.76
CA LYS A 2 -46.00 23.49 -31.62
C LYS A 2 -44.56 23.37 -32.11
N ASN A 3 -43.59 23.86 -31.36
CA ASN A 3 -42.25 23.28 -31.38
C ASN A 3 -41.77 23.11 -29.93
N THR A 4 -41.99 21.90 -29.45
CA THR A 4 -41.42 21.30 -28.25
C THR A 4 -40.26 20.45 -28.74
N SER A 5 -39.05 20.61 -28.20
CA SER A 5 -37.98 19.60 -28.11
C SER A 5 -36.80 20.29 -27.43
N GLN A 6 -36.65 20.11 -26.12
CA GLN A 6 -36.05 18.95 -25.45
C GLN A 6 -34.60 19.28 -25.06
N ASP A 7 -34.45 19.58 -23.78
CA ASP A 7 -33.21 19.48 -23.04
C ASP A 7 -32.56 18.12 -23.31
N GLY A 8 -31.38 18.17 -23.90
CA GLY A 8 -30.53 17.01 -24.16
C GLY A 8 -29.11 17.33 -23.72
N PHE A 9 -28.93 17.68 -22.45
CA PHE A 9 -27.62 17.76 -21.81
C PHE A 9 -27.10 16.33 -21.62
N HIS A 10 -26.67 15.70 -22.71
CA HIS A 10 -25.84 14.50 -22.64
C HIS A 10 -24.42 14.94 -22.30
N SER A 11 -24.19 15.18 -21.02
CA SER A 11 -22.86 15.02 -20.44
C SER A 11 -22.49 13.56 -20.62
N SER A 12 -21.82 13.24 -21.72
CA SER A 12 -21.07 11.99 -21.82
C SER A 12 -20.18 11.92 -20.57
N PRO A 13 -20.28 10.87 -19.73
CA PRO A 13 -19.29 10.71 -18.68
C PRO A 13 -17.95 10.61 -19.40
N ALA A 14 -17.05 11.54 -19.08
CA ALA A 14 -15.65 11.38 -19.38
C ALA A 14 -15.30 9.95 -18.96
N ALA A 15 -14.84 9.13 -19.90
CA ALA A 15 -14.04 7.99 -19.55
C ALA A 15 -12.87 8.58 -18.76
N GLN A 16 -13.00 8.59 -17.44
CA GLN A 16 -11.88 8.75 -16.54
C GLN A 16 -10.99 7.58 -16.90
N ASP A 17 -9.96 7.92 -17.66
CA ASP A 17 -8.79 7.11 -17.88
C ASP A 17 -8.38 6.59 -16.51
N ASP A 18 -8.64 5.30 -16.28
CA ASP A 18 -8.47 4.61 -15.00
C ASP A 18 -6.98 4.26 -14.81
N SER A 19 -6.12 5.22 -15.11
CA SER A 19 -4.71 5.25 -14.71
C SER A 19 -4.59 5.76 -13.27
N THR A 20 -5.55 5.37 -12.42
CA THR A 20 -5.46 5.63 -10.98
C THR A 20 -4.41 4.70 -10.40
N ASP A 21 -3.40 5.31 -9.79
CA ASP A 21 -2.25 4.76 -9.05
C ASP A 21 -2.57 3.44 -8.31
N SER A 22 -2.59 2.34 -9.04
CA SER A 22 -2.93 1.03 -8.51
C SER A 22 -1.64 0.25 -8.33
N LEU A 23 -1.39 -0.16 -7.08
CA LEU A 23 -0.30 -1.08 -6.80
C LEU A 23 -0.53 -2.39 -7.55
N PRO A 24 0.53 -2.99 -8.14
CA PRO A 24 0.41 -4.33 -8.69
C PRO A 24 -0.16 -5.27 -7.63
N ASN A 25 -1.24 -5.99 -7.94
CA ASN A 25 -1.94 -6.86 -6.97
C ASN A 25 -0.99 -7.83 -6.25
N GLY A 26 0.05 -8.31 -6.96
CA GLY A 26 1.09 -9.17 -6.39
C GLY A 26 1.97 -8.48 -5.35
N LEU A 27 2.23 -7.17 -5.48
CA LEU A 27 3.00 -6.39 -4.51
C LEU A 27 2.19 -6.16 -3.24
N LEU A 28 0.93 -5.74 -3.36
CA LEU A 28 0.03 -5.60 -2.20
C LEU A 28 -0.10 -6.91 -1.41
N ALA A 29 -0.34 -8.03 -2.10
CA ALA A 29 -0.40 -9.34 -1.46
C ALA A 29 0.91 -9.72 -0.77
N THR A 30 2.06 -9.39 -1.38
CA THR A 30 3.38 -9.62 -0.77
C THR A 30 3.55 -8.78 0.50
N MET A 31 3.21 -7.49 0.46
CA MET A 31 3.28 -6.61 1.62
C MET A 31 2.39 -7.06 2.76
N MET A 32 1.16 -7.49 2.46
CA MET A 32 0.27 -8.03 3.47
C MET A 32 0.88 -9.27 4.16
N LEU A 33 1.48 -10.18 3.40
CA LEU A 33 2.15 -11.35 3.97
C LEU A 33 3.39 -10.98 4.81
N CYS A 34 4.20 -10.02 4.35
CA CYS A 34 5.34 -9.52 5.11
C CYS A 34 4.90 -8.87 6.43
N LEU A 35 3.81 -8.09 6.40
CA LEU A 35 3.23 -7.46 7.59
C LEU A 35 2.74 -8.51 8.60
N LEU A 36 1.96 -9.50 8.13
CA LEU A 36 1.46 -10.59 8.97
C LEU A 36 2.57 -11.47 9.57
N ALA A 37 3.71 -11.58 8.90
CA ALA A 37 4.86 -12.34 9.39
C ALA A 37 5.70 -11.55 10.42
N ALA A 38 5.75 -10.23 10.32
CA ALA A 38 6.60 -9.38 11.15
C ALA A 38 5.90 -8.85 12.41
N VAL A 39 4.59 -8.59 12.35
CA VAL A 39 3.82 -7.98 13.43
C VAL A 39 3.15 -9.05 14.28
N ASP A 40 3.21 -8.91 15.61
CA ASP A 40 2.51 -9.84 16.49
C ASP A 40 0.98 -9.68 16.43
N LYS A 41 0.28 -10.72 16.89
CA LYS A 41 -1.19 -10.80 16.82
C LYS A 41 -1.89 -9.64 17.55
N GLN A 42 -1.33 -9.18 18.66
CA GLN A 42 -1.95 -8.11 19.46
C GLN A 42 -1.95 -6.80 18.68
N HIS A 43 -0.83 -6.46 18.02
CA HIS A 43 -0.74 -5.27 17.19
C HIS A 43 -1.55 -5.40 15.89
N LEU A 44 -1.61 -6.59 15.27
CA LEU A 44 -2.48 -6.85 14.12
C LEU A 44 -3.97 -6.63 14.43
N GLU A 45 -4.41 -7.02 15.63
CA GLU A 45 -5.79 -6.75 16.09
C GLU A 45 -6.04 -5.24 16.30
N GLN A 46 -5.04 -4.50 16.78
CA GLN A 46 -5.13 -3.05 16.96
C GLN A 46 -5.19 -2.27 15.64
N PHE A 47 -4.56 -2.79 14.58
CA PHE A 47 -4.70 -2.23 13.23
C PHE A 47 -6.09 -2.42 12.65
N GLY A 48 -6.78 -3.53 12.96
CA GLY A 48 -8.11 -3.82 12.44
C GLY A 48 -8.20 -3.72 10.91
N ASP A 49 -9.12 -2.89 10.41
CA ASP A 49 -9.33 -2.66 8.98
C ASP A 49 -8.16 -1.90 8.32
N SER A 50 -7.36 -1.15 9.11
CA SER A 50 -6.19 -0.42 8.61
C SER A 50 -5.01 -1.32 8.26
N ASN A 51 -5.07 -2.64 8.51
CA ASN A 51 -4.04 -3.58 8.03
C ASN A 51 -3.90 -3.55 6.51
N MET A 52 -5.02 -3.41 5.79
CA MET A 52 -5.02 -3.39 4.33
C MET A 52 -4.48 -2.06 3.79
N GLU A 53 -4.86 -0.95 4.41
CA GLU A 53 -4.33 0.38 4.12
C GLU A 53 -2.81 0.42 4.35
N LEU A 54 -2.34 -0.14 5.47
CA LEU A 54 -0.92 -0.21 5.79
C LEU A 54 -0.15 -1.05 4.78
N ALA A 55 -0.67 -2.22 4.40
CA ALA A 55 -0.04 -3.05 3.37
C ALA A 55 0.04 -2.33 2.01
N PHE A 56 -0.96 -1.52 1.68
CA PHE A 56 -0.96 -0.67 0.49
C PHE A 56 0.11 0.42 0.60
N ASP A 57 0.15 1.19 1.69
CA ASP A 57 1.14 2.25 1.87
C ASP A 57 2.58 1.70 1.90
N LEU A 58 2.80 0.51 2.46
CA LEU A 58 4.09 -0.19 2.39
C LEU A 58 4.45 -0.60 0.96
N GLY A 59 3.47 -0.92 0.12
CA GLY A 59 3.68 -1.17 -1.31
C GLY A 59 4.13 0.09 -2.06
N ILE A 60 3.54 1.25 -1.73
CA ILE A 60 3.99 2.55 -2.27
C ILE A 60 5.43 2.83 -1.78
N ALA A 61 5.72 2.58 -0.51
CA ALA A 61 7.07 2.76 0.04
C ALA A 61 8.13 1.97 -0.72
N VAL A 62 7.80 0.75 -1.19
CA VAL A 62 8.67 -0.05 -2.07
C VAL A 62 8.95 0.68 -3.38
N GLN A 63 7.90 1.16 -4.06
CA GLN A 63 8.07 1.87 -5.34
C GLN A 63 8.89 3.14 -5.18
N VAL A 64 8.59 3.95 -4.16
CA VAL A 64 9.33 5.18 -3.86
C VAL A 64 10.80 4.88 -3.52
N ALA A 65 11.07 3.83 -2.74
CA ALA A 65 12.45 3.44 -2.42
C ALA A 65 13.25 3.07 -3.67
N GLU A 66 12.62 2.35 -4.61
CA GLU A 66 13.24 1.94 -5.87
C GLU A 66 13.46 3.14 -6.82
N GLU A 67 12.51 4.07 -6.91
CA GLU A 67 12.60 5.27 -7.75
C GLU A 67 13.62 6.29 -7.24
N GLU A 68 13.59 6.58 -5.94
CA GLU A 68 14.42 7.61 -5.31
C GLU A 68 15.77 7.09 -4.79
N THR A 69 16.04 5.79 -4.95
CA THR A 69 17.26 5.12 -4.45
C THR A 69 17.48 5.33 -2.95
N ILE A 70 16.39 5.27 -2.18
CA ILE A 70 16.39 5.42 -0.71
C ILE A 70 16.35 4.02 -0.07
N PRO A 71 17.03 3.78 1.05
CA PRO A 71 16.90 2.51 1.77
C PRO A 71 15.44 2.25 2.17
N LEU A 72 14.87 1.14 1.69
CA LEU A 72 13.48 0.77 1.97
C LEU A 72 13.09 0.78 3.46
N PRO A 73 13.94 0.28 4.39
CA PRO A 73 13.63 0.35 5.81
C PRO A 73 13.38 1.78 6.30
N ASP A 74 14.09 2.78 5.75
CA ASP A 74 13.98 4.16 6.21
C ASP A 74 12.60 4.75 5.84
N ILE A 75 12.10 4.48 4.63
CA ILE A 75 10.76 4.93 4.22
C ILE A 75 9.69 4.14 4.98
N MET A 76 9.87 2.84 5.18
CA MET A 76 8.92 2.02 5.94
C MET A 76 8.78 2.48 7.39
N VAL A 77 9.84 3.02 8.02
CA VAL A 77 9.75 3.65 9.35
C VAL A 77 8.74 4.79 9.33
N GLU A 78 8.80 5.68 8.34
CA GLU A 78 7.86 6.80 8.23
C GLU A 78 6.41 6.34 8.09
N VAL A 79 6.18 5.26 7.34
CA VAL A 79 4.86 4.62 7.23
C VAL A 79 4.41 4.09 8.59
N PHE A 80 5.22 3.31 9.30
CA PHE A 80 4.85 2.81 10.63
C PHE A 80 4.61 3.93 11.65
N GLU A 81 5.42 4.99 11.61
CA GLU A 81 5.24 6.17 12.48
C GLU A 81 3.95 6.93 12.14
N LEU A 82 3.56 7.00 10.86
CA LEU A 82 2.27 7.54 10.46
C LEU A 82 1.11 6.76 11.11
N TYR A 83 1.17 5.43 11.08
CA TYR A 83 0.12 4.59 11.67
C TYR A 83 0.14 4.60 13.20
N ASN A 84 1.32 4.66 13.83
CA ASN A 84 1.43 4.92 15.28
C ASN A 84 0.68 6.20 15.67
N ARG A 85 0.86 7.28 14.91
CA ARG A 85 0.15 8.55 15.14
C ARG A 85 -1.35 8.45 14.84
N LYS A 86 -1.73 7.86 13.69
CA LYS A 86 -3.12 7.74 13.23
C LYS A 86 -3.97 6.91 14.19
N LEU A 87 -3.41 5.83 14.73
CA LEU A 87 -4.13 4.84 15.53
C LEU A 87 -3.76 4.87 17.02
N ALA A 88 -2.93 5.84 17.44
CA ALA A 88 -2.40 5.97 18.80
C ALA A 88 -1.72 4.67 19.30
N LEU A 89 -0.90 4.05 18.43
CA LEU A 89 -0.14 2.84 18.72
C LEU A 89 1.30 3.17 19.14
N THR A 90 2.00 2.15 19.65
CA THR A 90 3.41 2.25 20.07
C THR A 90 4.25 1.13 19.48
N LEU A 91 4.11 0.94 18.18
CA LEU A 91 4.85 -0.08 17.44
C LEU A 91 6.35 0.23 17.43
N PRO A 92 7.22 -0.80 17.48
CA PRO A 92 8.65 -0.61 17.31
C PRO A 92 9.01 -0.40 15.83
N SER A 93 8.65 0.77 15.27
CA SER A 93 8.69 1.08 13.83
C SER A 93 10.00 0.72 13.15
N LYS A 94 11.15 1.05 13.76
CA LYS A 94 12.48 0.73 13.21
C LYS A 94 12.73 -0.76 13.08
N GLN A 95 12.30 -1.54 14.07
CA GLN A 95 12.47 -2.99 14.04
C GLN A 95 11.55 -3.62 13.01
N LEU A 96 10.28 -3.21 12.99
CA LEU A 96 9.29 -3.72 12.03
C LEU A 96 9.67 -3.38 10.59
N ALA A 97 10.06 -2.14 10.33
CA ALA A 97 10.52 -1.71 9.01
C ALA A 97 11.67 -2.58 8.49
N LYS A 98 12.65 -2.87 9.34
CA LYS A 98 13.75 -3.77 8.98
C LYS A 98 13.25 -5.19 8.68
N GLN A 99 12.41 -5.76 9.54
CA GLN A 99 11.89 -7.13 9.37
C GLN A 99 11.02 -7.29 8.13
N VAL A 100 10.16 -6.31 7.85
CA VAL A 100 9.29 -6.28 6.68
C VAL A 100 10.11 -6.12 5.40
N ALA A 101 11.08 -5.19 5.39
CA ALA A 101 11.98 -5.01 4.25
C ALA A 101 12.82 -6.27 3.97
N GLU A 102 13.38 -6.90 5.00
CA GLU A 102 14.10 -8.18 4.86
C GLU A 102 13.19 -9.25 4.27
N SER A 103 11.98 -9.41 4.80
CA SER A 103 11.00 -10.38 4.31
C SER A 103 10.62 -10.12 2.84
N TYR A 104 10.48 -8.86 2.45
CA TYR A 104 10.23 -8.47 1.06
C TYR A 104 11.40 -8.87 0.15
N TYR A 105 12.63 -8.55 0.52
CA TYR A 105 13.80 -8.92 -0.27
C TYR A 105 13.93 -10.43 -0.43
N HIS A 106 13.69 -11.20 0.64
CA HIS A 106 13.65 -12.66 0.56
C HIS A 106 12.55 -13.16 -0.39
N ALA A 107 11.36 -12.59 -0.34
CA ALA A 107 10.26 -12.95 -1.23
C ALA A 107 10.57 -12.65 -2.71
N GLN A 108 11.24 -11.52 -3.00
CA GLN A 108 11.64 -11.18 -4.36
C GLN A 108 12.74 -12.10 -4.88
N PHE A 109 13.74 -12.41 -4.04
CA PHE A 109 14.79 -13.36 -4.39
C PHE A 109 14.21 -14.75 -4.70
N ALA A 110 13.28 -15.24 -3.87
CA ALA A 110 12.60 -16.52 -4.10
C ALA A 110 11.82 -16.55 -5.43
N LYS A 111 11.15 -15.44 -5.80
CA LYS A 111 10.45 -15.33 -7.10
C LYS A 111 11.43 -15.37 -8.28
N GLN A 112 12.59 -14.72 -8.17
CA GLN A 112 13.60 -14.71 -9.24
C GLN A 112 14.21 -16.09 -9.53
N HIS A 113 14.25 -16.98 -8.53
CA HIS A 113 14.78 -18.34 -8.68
C HIS A 113 13.78 -19.41 -9.15
N LEU A 114 12.49 -19.05 -9.27
CA LEU A 114 11.44 -19.91 -9.79
C LEU A 114 11.19 -19.74 -11.29
N HIS A 115 11.86 -18.77 -11.92
CA HIS A 115 11.80 -18.44 -13.34
C HIS A 115 13.14 -18.70 -14.02
#